data_AF-A0A6N0KEF4-F1
#
_entry.id   AF-A0A6N0KEF4-F1
#
_cell.length_a   1.000
_cell.length_b   1.000
_cell.length_c   1.000
_cell.angle_alpha   90.00
_cell.angle_beta   90.00
_cell.angle_gamma   90.00
#
_symmetry.space_group_name_H-M   'P 1'
#
loop_
_entity.id
_entity.type
_entity.pdbx_description
1 polymer ?
#
loop_
_entity_poly.entity_id
_entity_poly.type
_entity_poly.pdbx_seq_one_letter_code
_entity_poly.pdbx_strand_id
1 'polypeptide(L)'
;MNRSSANRLLDDFIYENSRGDKEIGGIKSKTIYDAVETITRASKGWGPIKNAAVGETVELTFKFSPEEKGKKIALDLESRAAFKAQLDRVSDVANIKFEEYTGPDRADLNAVIISGLWKTQGGGIAAILQLMG
;
A
#
# COMPACT_ATOMS: atom_id res chain seq x y z
N MET A 1 6.96 -47.73 1.51
CA MET A 1 7.75 -47.11 2.62
C MET A 1 6.77 -46.31 3.48
N ASN A 2 6.56 -46.71 4.73
CA ASN A 2 5.69 -45.99 5.66
C ASN A 2 6.45 -44.76 6.17
N ARG A 3 6.15 -43.55 5.65
CA ARG A 3 6.66 -42.31 6.25
C ARG A 3 6.01 -42.16 7.63
N SER A 4 6.80 -41.80 8.64
CA SER A 4 6.26 -41.52 9.97
C SER A 4 5.21 -40.39 9.89
N SER A 5 4.25 -40.36 10.82
CA SER A 5 3.27 -39.28 10.90
C SER A 5 3.92 -37.91 11.08
N ALA A 6 5.05 -37.83 11.80
CA ALA A 6 5.84 -36.61 11.94
C ALA A 6 6.39 -36.11 10.60
N ASN A 7 6.91 -37.01 9.75
CA ASN A 7 7.42 -36.63 8.44
C ASN A 7 6.29 -36.14 7.52
N ARG A 8 5.09 -36.71 7.63
CA ARG A 8 3.92 -36.26 6.86
C ARG A 8 3.47 -34.85 7.25
N LEU A 9 3.43 -34.54 8.55
CA LEU A 9 3.06 -33.20 9.02
C LEU A 9 4.07 -32.14 8.59
N LEU A 10 5.36 -32.49 8.58
CA LEU A 10 6.41 -31.60 8.06
C LEU A 10 6.25 -31.38 6.55
N ASP A 11 6.00 -32.45 5.78
CA ASP A 11 5.74 -32.35 4.35
C ASP A 11 4.52 -31.42 4.10
N ASP A 12 3.41 -31.63 4.82
CA ASP A 12 2.20 -30.82 4.69
C ASP A 12 2.46 -29.33 4.98
N PHE A 13 3.25 -29.01 6.03
CA PHE A 13 3.61 -27.65 6.39
C PHE A 13 4.54 -26.98 5.35
N ILE A 14 5.55 -27.70 4.86
CA ILE A 14 6.49 -27.16 3.86
C ILE A 14 5.77 -26.82 2.55
N TYR A 15 4.81 -27.66 2.16
CA TYR A 15 4.04 -27.45 0.94
C TYR A 15 2.75 -26.63 1.15
N GLU A 16 2.50 -26.22 2.39
CA GLU A 16 1.39 -25.34 2.74
C GLU A 16 1.53 -24.03 1.97
N ASN A 17 0.46 -23.61 1.30
CA ASN A 17 0.44 -22.40 0.49
C ASN A 17 1.46 -22.33 -0.66
N SER A 18 1.96 -23.46 -1.17
CA SER A 18 2.76 -23.50 -2.42
C SER A 18 2.05 -22.76 -3.57
N ARG A 19 2.78 -22.06 -4.45
CA ARG A 19 2.20 -21.17 -5.48
C ARG A 19 2.89 -21.34 -6.84
N GLY A 20 2.25 -20.90 -7.92
CA GLY A 20 2.83 -20.83 -9.27
C GLY A 20 2.56 -22.05 -10.16
N ASP A 21 2.65 -23.26 -9.60
CA ASP A 21 2.57 -24.50 -10.38
C ASP A 21 1.26 -25.29 -10.16
N LYS A 22 0.18 -24.61 -9.76
CA LYS A 22 -1.11 -25.26 -9.49
C LYS A 22 -2.31 -24.36 -9.77
N GLU A 23 -3.50 -24.97 -9.74
CA GLU A 23 -4.78 -24.28 -9.77
C GLU A 23 -5.39 -24.26 -8.36
N ILE A 24 -5.97 -23.12 -7.97
CA ILE A 24 -6.66 -22.95 -6.68
C ILE A 24 -8.05 -22.39 -6.98
N GLY A 25 -9.11 -23.18 -6.76
CA GLY A 25 -10.49 -22.73 -6.93
C GLY A 25 -10.85 -22.25 -8.35
N GLY A 26 -10.34 -22.90 -9.40
CA GLY A 26 -10.62 -22.51 -10.79
C GLY A 26 -9.64 -21.47 -11.36
N ILE A 27 -8.70 -20.97 -10.54
CA ILE A 27 -7.81 -19.87 -10.91
C ILE A 27 -6.36 -20.35 -10.90
N LYS A 28 -5.63 -20.05 -11.97
CA LYS A 28 -4.19 -20.31 -12.05
C LYS A 28 -3.47 -19.60 -10.90
N SER A 29 -2.77 -20.37 -10.07
CA SER A 29 -1.96 -19.82 -8.98
C SER A 29 -0.80 -19.00 -9.55
N LYS A 30 -0.56 -17.82 -8.97
CA LYS A 30 0.52 -16.91 -9.34
C LYS A 30 1.69 -17.04 -8.37
N THR A 31 2.92 -16.98 -8.88
CA THR A 31 4.10 -16.77 -8.04
C THR A 31 4.05 -15.37 -7.41
N ILE A 32 4.96 -15.09 -6.47
CA ILE A 32 5.11 -13.73 -5.93
C ILE A 32 5.48 -12.75 -7.06
N TYR A 33 6.36 -13.15 -7.99
CA TYR A 33 6.77 -12.31 -9.11
C TYR A 33 5.62 -11.98 -10.07
N ASP A 34 4.81 -12.97 -10.45
CA ASP A 34 3.64 -12.73 -11.31
C ASP A 34 2.62 -11.79 -10.65
N ALA A 35 2.46 -11.92 -9.32
CA ALA A 35 1.57 -11.05 -8.55
C ALA A 35 2.12 -9.62 -8.50
N VAL A 36 3.43 -9.44 -8.26
CA VAL A 36 4.10 -8.14 -8.29
C VAL A 36 3.92 -7.50 -9.66
N GLU A 37 4.24 -8.21 -10.75
CA GLU A 37 4.07 -7.71 -12.11
C GLU A 37 2.63 -7.28 -12.39
N THR A 38 1.65 -8.06 -11.91
CA THR A 38 0.24 -7.71 -12.04
C THR A 38 -0.11 -6.43 -11.29
N ILE A 39 0.38 -6.26 -10.05
CA ILE A 39 0.15 -5.07 -9.22
C ILE A 39 0.82 -3.84 -9.84
N THR A 40 2.03 -3.99 -10.37
CA THR A 40 2.84 -2.89 -10.92
C THR A 40 2.61 -2.65 -12.42
N ARG A 41 1.67 -3.37 -13.06
CA ARG A 41 1.42 -3.32 -14.52
C ARG A 41 1.22 -1.92 -15.12
N ALA A 42 0.75 -0.98 -14.32
CA ALA A 42 0.51 0.40 -14.78
C ALA A 42 1.81 1.23 -14.86
N SER A 43 2.93 0.71 -14.34
CA SER A 43 4.23 1.38 -14.26
C SER A 43 4.13 2.81 -13.72
N LYS A 44 3.18 3.01 -12.79
CA LYS A 44 2.96 4.28 -12.08
C LYS A 44 3.76 4.25 -10.79
N GLY A 45 4.27 5.42 -10.43
CA GLY A 45 5.07 5.66 -9.25
C GLY A 45 5.41 7.14 -9.20
N TRP A 46 5.76 7.65 -8.02
CA TRP A 46 6.18 9.03 -7.85
C TRP A 46 7.44 9.32 -8.67
N GLY A 47 7.49 10.48 -9.32
CA GLY A 47 8.61 10.92 -10.15
C GLY A 47 9.99 10.76 -9.46
N PRO A 48 10.14 11.23 -8.21
CA PRO A 48 11.39 11.04 -7.45
C PRO A 48 11.83 9.58 -7.35
N ILE A 49 10.92 8.64 -7.11
CA ILE A 49 11.23 7.20 -7.02
C ILE A 49 11.74 6.65 -8.35
N LYS A 50 11.13 7.05 -9.47
CA LYS A 50 11.50 6.55 -10.80
C LYS A 50 12.92 6.93 -11.23
N ASN A 51 13.42 8.04 -10.68
CA ASN A 51 14.72 8.59 -11.04
C ASN A 51 15.81 8.25 -10.03
N ALA A 52 15.44 7.69 -8.87
CA ALA A 52 16.39 7.30 -7.83
C ALA A 52 17.15 6.04 -8.23
N ALA A 53 18.42 5.95 -7.83
CA ALA A 53 19.20 4.74 -8.04
C ALA A 53 18.66 3.59 -7.17
N VAL A 54 18.87 2.34 -7.61
CA VAL A 54 18.51 1.17 -6.80
C VAL A 54 19.27 1.23 -5.47
N GLY A 55 18.56 1.11 -4.36
CA GLY A 55 19.13 1.19 -3.02
C GLY A 55 19.10 2.58 -2.39
N GLU A 56 18.79 3.63 -3.16
CA GLU A 56 18.69 4.99 -2.66
C GLU A 56 17.36 5.22 -1.93
N THR A 57 17.42 5.92 -0.79
CA THR A 57 16.22 6.36 -0.06
C THR A 57 15.69 7.64 -0.67
N VAL A 58 14.42 7.62 -1.05
CA VAL A 58 13.73 8.77 -1.63
C VAL A 58 12.84 9.43 -0.59
N GLU A 59 12.99 10.75 -0.45
CA GLU A 59 12.10 11.54 0.41
C GLU A 59 10.85 11.94 -0.37
N LEU A 60 9.68 11.64 0.19
CA LEU A 60 8.39 12.08 -0.31
C LEU A 60 7.68 12.90 0.76
N THR A 61 7.05 13.99 0.35
CA THR A 61 6.26 14.81 1.25
C THR A 61 4.81 14.34 1.29
N PHE A 62 4.19 14.40 2.46
CA PHE A 62 2.75 14.22 2.60
C PHE A 62 2.10 15.37 3.36
N LYS A 63 0.83 15.64 3.06
CA LYS A 63 0.08 16.73 3.68
C LYS A 63 -1.35 16.31 3.98
N PHE A 64 -1.84 16.67 5.16
CA PHE A 64 -3.26 16.61 5.46
C PHE A 64 -3.94 17.86 4.93
N SER A 65 -4.92 17.65 4.05
CA SER A 65 -5.68 18.75 3.48
C SER A 65 -6.42 19.52 4.58
N PRO A 66 -6.39 20.87 4.55
CA PRO A 66 -7.21 21.66 5.45
C PRO A 66 -8.69 21.44 5.16
N GLU A 67 -9.54 21.72 6.15
CA GLU A 67 -10.98 21.75 5.96
C GLU A 67 -11.33 22.80 4.88
N GLU A 68 -12.19 22.41 3.94
CA GLU A 68 -12.69 23.29 2.88
C GLU A 68 -14.21 23.23 2.91
N LYS A 69 -14.85 24.37 3.18
CA LYS A 69 -16.30 24.47 3.39
C LYS A 69 -17.08 23.70 2.31
N GLY A 70 -17.82 22.68 2.76
CA GLY A 70 -18.78 21.92 1.94
C GLY A 70 -18.18 20.85 1.01
N LYS A 71 -16.86 20.60 1.05
CA LYS A 71 -16.22 19.61 0.17
C LYS A 71 -15.20 18.71 0.87
N LYS A 72 -14.45 19.24 1.83
CA LYS A 72 -13.37 18.50 2.51
C LYS A 72 -13.48 18.62 4.01
N ILE A 73 -13.33 17.49 4.69
CA ILE A 73 -13.29 17.40 6.14
C ILE A 73 -11.81 17.22 6.53
N ALA A 74 -11.35 17.98 7.52
CA ALA A 74 -10.02 17.76 8.09
C ALA A 74 -9.98 16.41 8.81
N LEU A 75 -8.90 15.65 8.62
CA LEU A 75 -8.68 14.44 9.41
C LEU A 75 -8.47 14.82 10.89
N ASP A 76 -9.15 14.11 11.78
CA ASP A 76 -8.91 14.18 13.22
C ASP A 76 -7.52 13.63 13.60
N LEU A 77 -7.13 13.84 14.85
CA LEU A 77 -5.80 13.46 15.35
C LEU A 77 -5.56 11.95 15.29
N GLU A 78 -6.58 11.13 15.58
CA GLU A 78 -6.47 9.67 15.57
C GLU A 78 -6.26 9.15 14.15
N SER A 79 -7.05 9.63 13.20
CA SER A 79 -6.94 9.28 11.78
C SER A 79 -5.61 9.74 11.19
N ARG A 80 -5.11 10.92 11.60
CA ARG A 80 -3.78 11.39 11.22
C ARG A 80 -2.68 10.47 11.75
N ALA A 81 -2.77 10.05 13.01
CA ALA A 81 -1.80 9.12 13.60
C ALA A 81 -1.84 7.75 12.90
N ALA A 82 -3.03 7.21 12.63
CA ALA A 82 -3.19 5.96 11.89
C ALA A 82 -2.62 6.04 10.47
N PHE A 83 -2.83 7.17 9.77
CA PHE A 83 -2.26 7.40 8.44
C PHE A 83 -0.74 7.45 8.46
N LYS A 84 -0.13 8.15 9.43
CA LYS A 84 1.33 8.17 9.60
C LYS A 84 1.89 6.76 9.84
N ALA A 85 1.26 5.98 10.71
CA ALA A 85 1.66 4.59 10.94
C ALA A 85 1.54 3.70 9.68
N GLN A 86 0.63 4.00 8.76
CA GLN A 86 0.57 3.31 7.46
C GLN A 86 1.75 3.68 6.55
N LEU A 87 2.16 4.95 6.55
CA LEU A 87 3.35 5.40 5.82
C LEU A 87 4.64 4.81 6.39
N ASP A 88 4.74 4.70 7.71
CA ASP A 88 5.89 4.07 8.38
C ASP A 88 6.05 2.60 7.95
N ARG A 89 4.95 1.83 7.89
CA ARG A 89 4.97 0.44 7.40
C ARG A 89 5.45 0.30 5.96
N VAL A 90 5.20 1.29 5.12
CA VAL A 90 5.73 1.31 3.74
C VAL A 90 7.23 1.60 3.77
N SER A 91 7.66 2.54 4.62
CA SER A 91 9.07 2.90 4.82
C SER A 91 9.90 1.75 5.40
N ASP A 92 9.30 0.85 6.19
CA ASP A 92 9.98 -0.32 6.75
C ASP A 92 10.43 -1.34 5.69
N VAL A 93 9.74 -1.39 4.54
CA VAL A 93 9.96 -2.41 3.50
C VAL A 93 10.41 -1.82 2.16
N ALA A 94 10.44 -0.50 2.04
CA ALA A 94 10.85 0.22 0.83
C ALA A 94 11.79 1.38 1.19
N ASN A 95 12.69 1.73 0.28
CA ASN A 95 13.61 2.85 0.46
C ASN A 95 12.90 4.20 0.22
N ILE A 96 11.90 4.49 1.04
CA ILE A 96 11.10 5.71 0.98
C ILE A 96 11.04 6.28 2.39
N LYS A 97 11.23 7.59 2.51
CA LYS A 97 11.02 8.34 3.74
C LYS A 97 9.90 9.34 3.53
N PHE A 98 8.89 9.32 4.39
CA PHE A 98 7.77 10.27 4.32
C PHE A 98 7.95 11.42 5.31
N GLU A 99 7.84 12.65 4.82
CA GLU A 99 7.90 13.85 5.66
C GLU A 99 6.60 14.65 5.60
N GLU A 100 6.09 15.07 6.77
CA GLU A 100 4.90 15.90 6.81
C GLU A 100 5.22 17.32 6.36
N TYR A 101 4.54 17.78 5.32
CA TYR A 101 4.68 19.14 4.78
C TYR A 101 3.47 20.00 5.18
N THR A 102 3.75 21.12 5.84
CA THR A 102 2.74 22.07 6.32
C THR A 102 2.70 23.39 5.53
N GLY A 103 3.52 23.53 4.48
CA GLY A 103 3.58 24.76 3.69
C GLY A 103 2.34 24.98 2.81
N PRO A 104 2.27 26.10 2.08
CA PRO A 104 1.08 26.46 1.30
C PRO A 104 0.87 25.57 0.07
N ASP A 105 1.95 25.04 -0.51
CA ASP A 105 1.92 24.26 -1.75
C ASP A 105 1.37 22.83 -1.57
N ARG A 106 1.25 22.11 -2.69
CA ARG A 106 0.90 20.69 -2.69
C ARG A 106 2.11 19.85 -2.29
N ALA A 107 1.87 18.83 -1.48
CA ALA A 107 2.82 17.76 -1.22
C ALA A 107 2.74 16.66 -2.30
N ASP A 108 3.70 15.74 -2.33
CA ASP A 108 3.68 14.56 -3.22
C ASP A 108 2.47 13.65 -2.94
N LEU A 109 2.06 13.59 -1.67
CA LEU A 109 0.89 12.87 -1.19
C LEU A 109 -0.05 13.82 -0.44
N ASN A 110 -1.33 13.86 -0.84
CA ASN A 110 -2.33 14.68 -0.15
C ASN A 110 -3.41 13.77 0.43
N ALA A 111 -3.50 13.71 1.75
CA ALA A 111 -4.54 12.99 2.47
C ALA A 111 -5.75 13.92 2.68
N VAL A 112 -6.94 13.47 2.29
CA VAL A 112 -8.18 14.24 2.40
C VAL A 112 -9.35 13.34 2.71
N ILE A 113 -10.33 13.83 3.46
CA ILE A 113 -11.67 13.24 3.54
C ILE A 113 -12.60 14.11 2.71
N ILE A 114 -13.30 13.52 1.73
CA ILE A 114 -14.31 14.22 0.94
C ILE A 114 -15.70 13.97 1.54
N SER A 115 -16.41 15.05 1.87
CA SER A 115 -17.78 14.97 2.39
C SER A 115 -18.72 14.41 1.31
N GLY A 116 -19.52 13.40 1.65
CA GLY A 116 -20.54 12.84 0.75
C GLY A 116 -20.10 11.66 -0.14
N LEU A 117 -18.81 11.30 -0.16
CA LEU A 117 -18.33 10.09 -0.87
C LEU A 117 -18.69 8.78 -0.15
N TRP A 118 -19.11 8.87 1.11
CA TRP A 118 -19.36 7.74 2.01
C TRP A 118 -20.69 7.00 1.79
N LYS A 119 -21.51 7.38 0.81
CA LYS A 119 -22.79 6.69 0.54
C LYS A 119 -22.66 5.37 -0.23
N THR A 120 -21.47 4.98 -0.69
CA THR A 120 -21.37 3.86 -1.65
C THR A 120 -20.56 2.63 -1.26
N GLN A 121 -19.85 2.56 -0.13
CA GLN A 121 -19.37 1.28 0.43
C GLN A 121 -18.72 1.48 1.81
N GLY A 122 -19.02 0.57 2.73
CA GLY A 122 -18.79 0.72 4.17
C GLY A 122 -17.34 0.92 4.60
N GLY A 123 -17.17 1.77 5.61
CA GLY A 123 -16.17 1.63 6.68
C GLY A 123 -14.72 1.44 6.25
N GLY A 124 -14.16 2.37 5.50
CA GLY A 124 -12.71 2.48 5.30
C GLY A 124 -12.34 3.91 4.97
N ILE A 125 -11.32 4.47 5.63
CA ILE A 125 -10.75 5.77 5.29
C ILE A 125 -10.26 5.69 3.84
N ALA A 126 -11.04 6.24 2.91
CA ALA A 126 -10.62 6.38 1.52
C ALA A 126 -9.65 7.57 1.44
N ALA A 127 -8.36 7.30 1.68
CA ALA A 127 -7.32 8.19 1.20
C ALA A 127 -7.36 8.17 -0.33
N ILE A 128 -7.88 9.23 -0.95
CA ILE A 128 -7.77 9.39 -2.40
C ILE A 128 -6.31 9.69 -2.69
N LEU A 129 -5.59 8.64 -3.08
CA LEU A 129 -4.23 8.73 -3.60
C LEU A 129 -4.28 9.36 -4.99
N GLN A 130 -4.25 10.69 -5.05
CA GLN A 130 -4.12 11.38 -6.34
C GLN A 130 -2.63 11.40 -6.73
N LEU A 131 -2.18 10.33 -7.40
CA LEU A 131 -0.88 10.29 -8.08
C LEU A 131 -0.92 11.30 -9.23
N MET A 132 -0.22 12.43 -9.10
CA MET A 132 0.06 13.28 -10.24
C MET A 132 1.34 12.76 -10.91
N GLY A 133 1.17 12.19 -12.10
CA GLY A 133 2.26 11.94 -13.04
C GLY A 133 2.20 12.97 -14.16
#